data_AF-A0A1I7WQN4-F1
#
_entry.id   AF-A0A1I7WQN4-F1
#
_cell.length_a   1.000
_cell.length_b   1.000
_cell.length_c   1.000
_cell.angle_alpha   90.00
_cell.angle_beta   90.00
_cell.angle_gamma   90.00
#
_symmetry.space_group_name_H-M   'P 1'
#
loop_
_entity.id
_entity.type
_entity.pdbx_description
1 polymer ?
#
loop_
_entity_poly.entity_id
_entity_poly.type
_entity_poly.pdbx_seq_one_letter_code
_entity_poly.pdbx_strand_id
1 'polypeptide(L)'
;MTTMHMTVPAKKFTKGTNPSHRIKKIYVKLSAVESQRKNIKITIAGCYTTMQIDTGADITLIDRATWERIGFPELKPTNLNVWAANGSKITHYIQLQQL
;
A
#
# COMPACT_ATOMS: atom_id res chain seq x y z
N MET A 1 -14.43 65.24 44.15
CA MET A 1 -14.72 63.80 44.25
C MET A 1 -16.06 63.53 43.59
N THR A 2 -16.05 62.95 42.40
CA THR A 2 -17.24 62.35 41.76
C THR A 2 -16.74 61.19 40.91
N THR A 3 -16.97 59.96 41.36
CA THR A 3 -16.61 58.73 40.66
C THR A 3 -17.72 58.38 39.68
N MET A 4 -17.44 58.30 38.38
CA MET A 4 -18.41 57.77 37.41
C MET A 4 -18.34 56.24 37.36
N HIS A 5 -19.44 55.61 37.74
CA HIS A 5 -19.68 54.18 37.63
C HIS A 5 -20.05 53.84 36.17
N MET A 6 -19.20 53.07 35.47
CA MET A 6 -19.57 52.47 34.19
C MET A 6 -19.92 51.00 34.41
N THR A 7 -21.21 50.66 34.30
CA THR A 7 -21.68 49.27 34.28
C THR A 7 -21.68 48.78 32.83
N VAL A 8 -20.85 47.78 32.52
CA VAL A 8 -20.86 47.13 31.20
C VAL A 8 -21.86 45.96 31.27
N PRO A 9 -22.89 45.90 30.40
CA PRO A 9 -23.83 44.78 30.41
C PRO A 9 -23.15 43.50 29.92
N ALA A 10 -23.33 42.41 30.67
CA ALA A 10 -22.84 41.09 30.28
C ALA A 10 -23.55 40.58 29.01
N LYS A 11 -22.79 40.33 27.94
CA LYS A 11 -23.30 39.60 26.76
C LYS A 11 -23.58 38.15 27.17
N LYS A 12 -24.85 37.75 27.13
CA LYS A 12 -25.25 36.35 27.28
C LYS A 12 -24.72 35.55 26.08
N PHE A 13 -23.85 34.58 26.33
CA PHE A 13 -23.50 33.56 25.33
C PHE A 13 -24.75 32.71 25.06
N THR A 14 -25.35 32.87 23.88
CA THR A 14 -26.34 31.93 23.39
C THR A 14 -25.61 30.68 22.90
N LYS A 15 -25.99 29.50 23.38
CA LYS A 15 -25.51 28.22 22.82
C LYS A 15 -25.92 28.17 21.35
N GLY A 16 -24.98 28.41 20.44
CA GLY A 16 -25.16 28.13 19.03
C GLY A 16 -25.52 26.65 18.86
N THR A 17 -26.62 26.38 18.17
CA THR A 17 -27.02 25.02 17.82
C THR A 17 -25.91 24.40 16.98
N ASN A 18 -25.31 23.31 17.47
CA ASN A 18 -24.30 22.57 16.71
C ASN A 18 -24.91 22.15 15.37
N PRO A 19 -24.40 22.61 14.21
CA PRO A 19 -24.88 22.13 12.93
C PRO A 19 -24.52 20.65 12.84
N SER A 20 -25.56 19.82 12.76
CA SER A 20 -25.49 18.40 12.44
C SER A 20 -24.61 18.21 11.21
N HIS A 21 -23.37 17.76 11.42
CA HIS A 21 -22.50 17.31 10.34
C HIS A 21 -23.10 16.01 9.79
N ARG A 22 -23.94 16.12 8.77
CA ARG A 22 -24.42 14.97 7.99
C ARG A 22 -23.19 14.29 7.37
N ILE A 23 -22.76 13.17 7.94
CA ILE A 23 -21.78 12.29 7.33
C ILE A 23 -22.39 11.76 6.03
N LYS A 24 -21.90 12.23 4.89
CA LYS A 24 -22.25 11.66 3.58
C LYS A 24 -21.49 10.35 3.43
N LYS A 25 -22.16 9.22 3.70
CA LYS A 25 -21.64 7.90 3.34
C LYS A 25 -21.70 7.76 1.81
N ILE A 26 -20.54 7.79 1.17
CA ILE A 26 -20.40 7.48 -0.25
C ILE A 26 -20.10 6.00 -0.35
N TYR A 27 -20.98 5.25 -0.99
CA TYR A 27 -20.74 3.87 -1.35
C TYR A 27 -20.09 3.86 -2.73
N VAL A 28 -18.79 3.57 -2.78
CA VAL A 28 -18.10 3.33 -4.05
C VAL A 28 -18.46 1.91 -4.47
N LYS A 29 -19.18 1.79 -5.59
CA LYS A 29 -19.36 0.49 -6.25
C LYS A 29 -17.97 0.01 -6.63
N LEU A 30 -17.54 -1.13 -6.11
CA LEU A 30 -16.43 -1.89 -6.68
C LEU A 30 -16.85 -2.30 -8.09
N SER A 31 -16.71 -1.41 -9.06
CA SER A 31 -16.52 -1.86 -10.44
C SER A 31 -15.26 -2.69 -10.36
N ALA A 32 -15.38 -3.99 -10.66
CA ALA A 32 -14.22 -4.85 -10.82
C ALA A 32 -13.24 -4.10 -11.73
N VAL A 33 -12.22 -3.52 -11.12
CA VAL A 33 -11.09 -3.02 -11.88
C VAL A 33 -10.51 -4.31 -12.40
N GLU A 34 -10.76 -4.61 -13.68
CA GLU A 34 -9.87 -5.49 -14.41
C GLU A 34 -8.52 -4.79 -14.38
N SER A 35 -7.79 -5.04 -13.29
CA SER A 35 -6.43 -4.59 -13.13
C SER A 35 -5.67 -5.37 -14.19
N GLN A 36 -5.53 -4.76 -15.36
CA GLN A 36 -4.69 -5.27 -16.41
C GLN A 36 -3.29 -5.38 -15.81
N ARG A 37 -2.83 -6.62 -15.60
CA ARG A 37 -1.51 -6.90 -15.01
C ARG A 37 -0.47 -6.11 -15.79
N LYS A 38 0.29 -5.27 -15.09
CA LYS A 38 1.37 -4.50 -15.71
C LYS A 38 2.58 -5.40 -15.81
N ASN A 39 2.97 -5.72 -17.03
CA ASN A 39 4.11 -6.57 -17.30
C ASN A 39 5.23 -5.76 -17.97
N ILE A 40 6.48 -6.10 -17.65
CA ILE A 40 7.68 -5.52 -18.22
C ILE A 40 8.59 -6.62 -18.74
N LYS A 41 9.22 -6.40 -19.89
CA LYS A 41 10.29 -7.26 -20.39
C LYS A 41 11.60 -6.79 -19.79
N ILE A 42 12.29 -7.70 -19.10
CA ILE A 42 13.62 -7.44 -18.52
C ILE A 42 14.59 -8.53 -18.95
N THR A 43 15.87 -8.28 -18.72
CA THR A 43 16.92 -9.28 -18.89
C THR A 43 17.46 -9.65 -17.52
N ILE A 44 17.42 -10.94 -17.17
CA ILE A 44 18.00 -11.50 -15.94
C ILE A 44 19.10 -12.47 -16.36
N ALA A 45 20.34 -12.25 -15.93
CA ALA A 45 21.49 -13.08 -16.29
C ALA A 45 21.64 -13.32 -17.82
N GLY A 46 21.33 -12.31 -18.64
CA GLY A 46 21.36 -12.41 -20.11
C GLY A 46 20.12 -13.06 -20.74
N CYS A 47 19.17 -13.57 -19.96
CA CYS A 47 17.94 -14.18 -20.45
C CYS A 47 16.75 -13.21 -20.39
N TYR A 48 16.07 -13.03 -21.52
CA TYR A 48 14.85 -12.22 -21.59
C TYR A 48 13.70 -12.87 -20.82
N THR A 49 13.05 -12.11 -19.95
CA THR A 49 11.92 -12.57 -19.13
C THR A 49 10.86 -11.49 -19.05
N THR A 50 9.59 -11.88 -19.16
CA THR A 50 8.46 -11.00 -18.88
C THR A 50 8.06 -11.16 -17.41
N MET A 51 8.09 -10.08 -16.64
CA MET A 51 7.72 -10.07 -15.23
C MET A 51 6.55 -9.14 -14.96
N GLN A 52 5.74 -9.47 -13.94
CA GLN A 52 4.69 -8.58 -13.46
C GLN A 52 5.29 -7.53 -12.51
N ILE A 53 4.89 -6.28 -12.68
CA ILE A 53 5.17 -5.20 -11.73
C ILE A 53 4.15 -5.33 -10.59
N ASP A 54 4.61 -5.78 -9.44
CA ASP A 54 3.82 -5.91 -8.22
C ASP A 54 4.35 -4.96 -7.15
N THR A 55 3.65 -3.83 -6.97
CA THR A 55 4.03 -2.82 -5.98
C THR A 55 3.70 -3.23 -4.54
N GLY A 56 2.93 -4.31 -4.35
CA GLY A 56 2.59 -4.86 -3.04
C GLY A 56 3.60 -5.90 -2.54
N ALA A 57 4.62 -6.22 -3.32
CA ALA A 57 5.64 -7.20 -2.97
C ALA A 57 6.88 -6.55 -2.37
N ASP A 58 7.30 -7.00 -1.18
CA ASP A 58 8.57 -6.58 -0.56
C ASP A 58 9.80 -7.15 -1.28
N ILE A 59 9.61 -8.26 -2.01
CA ILE A 59 10.69 -8.97 -2.70
C ILE A 59 10.26 -9.39 -4.11
N THR A 60 11.24 -9.53 -5.00
CA THR A 60 11.01 -10.10 -6.33
C THR A 60 10.90 -11.62 -6.27
N LEU A 61 9.85 -12.17 -6.88
CA LEU A 61 9.66 -13.61 -7.05
C LEU A 61 9.79 -13.99 -8.53
N ILE A 62 10.53 -15.07 -8.79
CA ILE A 62 10.54 -15.76 -10.08
C ILE A 62 10.03 -17.18 -9.87
N ASP A 63 9.39 -17.75 -10.90
CA ASP A 63 9.03 -19.15 -10.87
C ASP A 63 10.25 -20.06 -11.10
N ARG A 64 10.08 -21.35 -10.79
CA ARG A 64 11.13 -22.35 -10.98
C ARG A 64 11.58 -22.40 -12.44
N ALA A 65 10.66 -22.40 -13.40
CA ALA A 65 10.99 -22.49 -14.82
C ALA A 65 11.89 -21.33 -15.29
N THR A 66 11.66 -20.12 -14.77
CA THR A 66 12.52 -18.96 -15.00
C THR A 66 13.88 -19.16 -14.36
N TRP A 67 13.95 -19.64 -13.11
CA TRP A 67 15.20 -19.93 -12.43
C TRP A 67 16.07 -20.96 -13.18
N GLU A 68 15.45 -22.03 -13.69
CA GLU A 68 16.12 -23.05 -14.51
C GLU A 68 16.64 -22.43 -15.83
N ARG A 69 15.80 -21.62 -16.48
CA ARG A 69 16.14 -20.96 -17.75
C ARG A 69 17.28 -19.95 -17.63
N ILE A 70 17.43 -19.28 -16.49
CA ILE A 70 18.55 -18.35 -16.25
C ILE A 70 19.85 -19.07 -15.80
N GLY A 71 19.89 -20.41 -15.86
CA GLY A 71 21.10 -21.18 -15.61
C GLY A 71 21.24 -21.68 -14.18
N PHE A 72 20.14 -21.86 -13.44
CA PHE A 72 20.14 -22.45 -12.09
C PHE A 72 21.10 -21.74 -11.11
N PRO A 73 21.06 -20.39 -10.99
CA PRO A 73 21.99 -19.68 -10.10
C PRO A 73 21.83 -20.18 -8.66
N GLU A 74 22.96 -20.27 -7.95
CA GLU A 74 23.00 -20.82 -6.60
C GLU A 74 22.02 -20.11 -5.66
N LEU A 75 21.25 -20.90 -4.93
CA LEU A 75 20.27 -20.42 -3.96
C LEU A 75 20.93 -20.32 -2.58
N LYS A 76 20.81 -19.17 -1.94
CA LYS A 76 21.24 -18.95 -0.55
C LYS A 76 20.09 -19.26 0.42
N PRO A 77 20.38 -19.88 1.57
CA PRO A 77 19.41 -20.03 2.63
C PRO A 77 18.84 -18.68 3.08
N THR A 78 17.57 -18.67 3.48
CA THR A 78 16.91 -17.49 4.04
C THR A 78 16.02 -17.84 5.21
N ASN A 79 15.95 -16.90 6.14
CA ASN A 79 15.00 -16.94 7.24
C ASN A 79 13.77 -16.06 6.97
N LEU A 80 13.67 -15.48 5.76
CA LEU A 80 12.54 -14.63 5.38
C LEU A 80 11.30 -15.50 5.22
N ASN A 81 10.18 -15.05 5.78
CA ASN A 81 8.88 -15.68 5.57
C ASN A 81 8.08 -14.80 4.61
N VAL A 82 7.65 -15.37 3.49
CA VAL A 82 6.91 -14.64 2.45
C VAL A 82 5.47 -15.11 2.50
N TRP A 83 4.55 -14.14 2.43
CA TRP A 83 3.12 -14.36 2.54
C TRP A 83 2.42 -13.77 1.32
N ALA A 84 1.49 -14.52 0.75
CA ALA A 84 0.63 -14.03 -0.31
C ALA A 84 -0.49 -13.15 0.26
N ALA A 85 -1.17 -12.38 -0.61
CA ALA A 85 -2.27 -11.50 -0.22
C ALA A 85 -3.45 -12.24 0.46
N ASN A 86 -3.60 -13.54 0.23
CA ASN A 86 -4.60 -14.39 0.89
C ASN A 86 -4.14 -14.93 2.26
N GLY A 87 -2.99 -14.51 2.77
CA GLY A 87 -2.41 -14.97 4.03
C GLY A 87 -1.74 -16.34 3.98
N SER A 88 -1.67 -16.98 2.81
CA SER A 88 -0.94 -18.26 2.66
C SER A 88 0.57 -18.04 2.58
N LYS A 89 1.35 -18.98 3.12
CA LYS A 89 2.81 -18.94 3.07
C LYS A 89 3.31 -19.36 1.69
N ILE A 90 4.25 -18.59 1.13
CA ILE A 90 4.92 -18.92 -0.12
C ILE A 90 6.23 -19.65 0.19
N THR A 91 6.36 -20.89 -0.30
CA THR A 91 7.65 -21.60 -0.31
C THR A 91 8.57 -20.96 -1.33
N HIS A 92 9.72 -20.46 -0.89
CA HIS A 92 10.66 -19.71 -1.73
C HIS A 92 12.11 -20.02 -1.33
N TYR A 93 13.04 -19.75 -2.26
CA TYR A 93 14.48 -19.87 -2.11
C TYR A 93 15.10 -18.58 -2.70
N ILE A 94 16.08 -17.92 -2.05
CA ILE A 94 16.63 -16.59 -2.49
C ILE A 94 18.03 -16.74 -3.14
N GLN A 95 18.61 -15.79 -3.90
CA GLN A 95 18.42 -14.33 -4.00
C GLN A 95 18.72 -13.76 -5.42
N LEU A 96 17.95 -12.76 -5.87
CA LEU A 96 18.47 -11.71 -6.77
C LEU A 96 18.80 -10.49 -5.89
N GLN A 97 20.09 -10.18 -5.74
CA GLN A 97 20.49 -8.89 -5.15
C GLN A 97 20.14 -7.83 -6.19
N GLN A 98 19.45 -6.78 -5.78
CA GLN A 98 19.20 -5.61 -6.60
C GLN A 98 20.56 -5.03 -7.04
N LEU A 99 20.70 -4.76 -8.36
CA LEU A 99 21.73 -3.88 -8.90
C LEU A 99 21.47 -2.43 -8.44
#